data_AF-A0A1Z9NTF7-F1
#
_entry.id   AF-A0A1Z9NTF7-F1
#
_cell.length_a   1.000
_cell.length_b   1.000
_cell.length_c   1.000
_cell.angle_alpha   90.00
_cell.angle_beta   90.00
_cell.angle_gamma   90.00
#
_symmetry.space_group_name_H-M   'P 1'
#
loop_
_entity.id
_entity.type
_entity.pdbx_description
1 polymer ?
#
loop_
_entity_poly.entity_id
_entity_poly.type
_entity_poly.pdbx_seq_one_letter_code
_entity_poly.pdbx_strand_id
1 'polypeptide(L)'
;MGTLKVNNLQKRDGTALITDGVAQSGLLTPAALRSAGVGMIKLFVGSGTAAATFEIDETYINSTYDDYFVTLNASPATDTQQLRLNFNTGGSQNTNSYYAYETSVGSSSTYGYHHTGQAYIPLAYQSVGNATGESQTNSFHLLNVNSSTHACQLHGHASMNTNSGDTQFGFVNGGFILAQRALVVNGFTLYFASGNITVNNISVYGIIK
;
A
#
# COMPACT_ATOMS: atom_id res chain seq x y z
N MET A 1 -6.83 -53.06 -4.32
CA MET A 1 -5.97 -51.90 -3.99
C MET A 1 -5.71 -51.14 -5.28
N GLY A 2 -6.36 -49.98 -5.46
CA GLY A 2 -6.13 -49.14 -6.64
C GLY A 2 -4.89 -48.27 -6.43
N THR A 3 -4.01 -48.23 -7.42
CA THR A 3 -2.79 -47.41 -7.37
C THR A 3 -3.15 -45.93 -7.52
N LEU A 4 -2.67 -45.09 -6.59
CA LEU A 4 -2.74 -43.64 -6.74
C LEU A 4 -1.80 -43.22 -7.88
N LYS A 5 -2.34 -42.78 -9.02
CA LYS A 5 -1.58 -42.11 -10.07
C LYS A 5 -1.54 -40.61 -9.79
N VAL A 6 -0.35 -40.10 -9.47
CA VAL A 6 -0.07 -38.67 -9.33
C VAL A 6 0.98 -38.28 -10.36
N ASN A 7 0.58 -37.51 -11.36
CA ASN A 7 1.43 -37.23 -12.52
C ASN A 7 2.49 -36.14 -12.25
N ASN A 8 2.31 -35.30 -11.23
CA ASN A 8 3.29 -34.27 -10.86
C ASN A 8 3.29 -34.05 -9.34
N LEU A 9 4.15 -34.77 -8.62
CA LEU A 9 4.43 -34.53 -7.18
C LEU A 9 5.58 -33.53 -6.95
N GLN A 10 6.32 -33.16 -7.99
CA GLN A 10 7.66 -32.58 -7.86
C GLN A 10 7.80 -31.30 -8.70
N LYS A 11 8.49 -30.30 -8.14
CA LYS A 11 9.03 -29.16 -8.87
C LYS A 11 10.15 -29.62 -9.82
N ARG A 12 10.46 -28.80 -10.82
CA ARG A 12 11.50 -29.08 -11.83
C ARG A 12 12.91 -29.27 -11.25
N ASP A 13 13.14 -28.85 -10.01
CA ASP A 13 14.44 -28.85 -9.34
C ASP A 13 14.75 -30.12 -8.54
N GLY A 14 13.85 -31.11 -8.49
CA GLY A 14 14.06 -32.29 -7.66
C GLY A 14 13.21 -32.35 -6.39
N THR A 15 12.58 -31.24 -6.00
CA THR A 15 11.90 -31.14 -4.71
C THR A 15 10.40 -31.37 -4.81
N ALA A 16 9.83 -32.14 -3.88
CA ALA A 16 8.39 -32.35 -3.75
C ALA A 16 7.88 -31.64 -2.49
N LEU A 17 6.79 -30.87 -2.61
CA LEU A 17 6.06 -30.37 -1.43
C LEU A 17 4.89 -31.30 -1.17
N ILE A 18 5.09 -32.27 -0.28
CA ILE A 18 4.05 -33.21 0.17
C ILE A 18 3.59 -32.70 1.54
N THR A 19 2.35 -32.22 1.63
CA THR A 19 1.73 -31.85 2.91
C THR A 19 0.68 -32.90 3.26
N ASP A 20 0.50 -33.18 4.55
CA ASP A 20 -0.51 -34.08 5.10
C ASP A 20 -1.90 -33.43 5.22
N GLY A 21 -2.12 -32.31 4.53
CA GLY A 21 -3.34 -31.52 4.64
C GLY A 21 -3.45 -30.71 5.94
N VAL A 22 -2.49 -30.82 6.87
CA VAL A 22 -2.38 -29.91 8.01
C VAL A 22 -1.28 -28.92 7.68
N ALA A 23 -1.66 -27.80 7.07
CA ALA A 23 -0.77 -26.65 6.91
C ALA A 23 -0.43 -26.04 8.28
N GLN A 24 0.40 -26.70 9.09
CA GLN A 24 1.02 -26.09 10.27
C GLN A 24 2.12 -25.13 9.81
N SER A 25 1.65 -23.94 9.42
CA SER A 25 2.22 -22.58 9.54
C SER A 25 3.69 -22.26 9.20
N GLY A 26 4.57 -23.21 8.87
CA GLY A 26 6.00 -22.93 8.58
C GLY A 26 6.39 -22.89 7.10
N LEU A 27 5.73 -23.69 6.26
CA LEU A 27 6.15 -23.97 4.87
C LEU A 27 5.80 -22.86 3.86
N LEU A 28 4.80 -22.04 4.16
CA LEU A 28 4.40 -20.86 3.36
C LEU A 28 4.60 -19.56 4.14
N THR A 29 5.52 -19.57 5.11
CA THR A 29 5.93 -18.32 5.77
C THR A 29 6.53 -17.37 4.74
N PRO A 30 6.47 -16.05 4.99
CA PRO A 30 7.18 -15.10 4.16
C PRO A 30 8.66 -15.50 3.99
N ALA A 31 9.34 -15.96 5.05
CA ALA A 31 10.73 -16.42 4.98
C ALA A 31 10.95 -17.61 4.02
N ALA A 32 10.08 -18.62 4.08
CA ALA A 32 10.16 -19.77 3.18
C ALA A 32 9.93 -19.36 1.71
N LEU A 33 8.96 -18.48 1.46
CA LEU A 33 8.67 -17.95 0.11
C LEU A 33 9.83 -17.12 -0.44
N ARG A 34 10.50 -16.32 0.42
CA ARG A 34 11.72 -15.58 0.05
C ARG A 34 12.83 -16.54 -0.35
N SER A 35 13.11 -17.56 0.45
CA SER A 35 14.13 -18.57 0.15
C SER A 35 13.84 -19.35 -1.12
N ALA A 36 12.58 -19.46 -1.51
CA ALA A 36 12.14 -20.10 -2.75
C ALA A 36 12.20 -19.18 -3.99
N GLY A 37 12.67 -17.93 -3.84
CA GLY A 37 12.79 -16.97 -4.95
C GLY A 37 11.45 -16.39 -5.44
N VAL A 38 10.43 -16.34 -4.58
CA VAL A 38 9.15 -15.71 -4.93
C VAL A 38 9.33 -14.19 -4.94
N GLY A 39 9.19 -13.57 -6.11
CA GLY A 39 9.48 -12.14 -6.30
C GLY A 39 8.50 -11.17 -5.63
N MET A 40 7.27 -11.59 -5.33
CA MET A 40 6.28 -10.78 -4.62
C MET A 40 5.49 -11.62 -3.61
N ILE A 41 5.52 -11.22 -2.34
CA ILE A 41 4.97 -11.99 -1.22
C ILE A 41 3.91 -11.16 -0.52
N LYS A 42 2.70 -11.70 -0.35
CA LYS A 42 1.63 -11.05 0.42
C LYS A 42 1.98 -11.06 1.91
N LEU A 43 2.00 -9.88 2.52
CA LEU A 43 2.35 -9.68 3.93
C LEU A 43 1.13 -9.38 4.80
N PHE A 44 0.18 -8.62 4.25
CA PHE A 44 -1.03 -8.24 4.95
C PHE A 44 -2.24 -8.30 4.02
N VAL A 45 -3.38 -8.69 4.58
CA VAL A 45 -4.71 -8.48 4.00
C VAL A 45 -5.67 -8.20 5.15
N GLY A 46 -6.48 -7.17 5.01
CA GLY A 46 -7.41 -6.81 6.07
C GLY A 46 -8.37 -5.69 5.71
N SER A 47 -9.13 -5.28 6.70
CA SER A 47 -10.06 -4.16 6.68
C SER A 47 -10.03 -3.47 8.05
N GLY A 48 -10.61 -2.27 8.13
CA GLY A 48 -10.69 -1.48 9.36
C GLY A 48 -12.03 -0.77 9.46
N THR A 49 -12.61 -0.77 10.65
CA THR A 49 -13.83 -0.01 10.96
C THR A 49 -13.53 1.48 11.12
N ALA A 50 -14.56 2.31 11.20
CA ALA A 50 -14.43 3.77 11.34
C ALA A 50 -13.50 4.18 12.50
N ALA A 51 -12.36 4.78 12.16
CA ALA A 51 -11.37 5.31 13.10
C ALA A 51 -10.75 6.61 12.55
N ALA A 52 -10.04 7.38 13.38
CA ALA A 52 -9.38 8.60 12.91
C ALA A 52 -8.27 8.31 11.88
N THR A 53 -7.58 7.18 12.04
CA THR A 53 -6.50 6.72 11.17
C THR A 53 -6.56 5.21 11.00
N PHE A 54 -5.88 4.70 9.96
CA PHE A 54 -5.59 3.28 9.78
C PHE A 54 -4.10 3.12 9.49
N GLU A 55 -3.42 2.23 10.22
CA GLU A 55 -1.98 2.09 10.18
C GLU A 55 -1.55 0.72 9.62
N ILE A 56 -0.52 0.72 8.77
CA ILE A 56 0.30 -0.44 8.46
C ILE A 56 1.68 -0.18 9.07
N ASP A 57 2.06 -1.00 10.05
CA ASP A 57 3.26 -0.80 10.87
C ASP A 57 4.48 -1.62 10.39
N GLU A 58 5.52 -1.64 11.22
CA GLU A 58 6.80 -2.28 10.95
C GLU A 58 6.74 -3.80 10.89
N THR A 59 5.64 -4.41 11.36
CA THR A 59 5.37 -5.85 11.18
C THR A 59 5.35 -6.19 9.69
N TYR A 60 4.82 -5.28 8.86
CA TYR A 60 4.63 -5.50 7.44
C TYR A 60 5.57 -4.68 6.56
N ILE A 61 6.04 -3.51 7.01
CA ILE A 61 6.97 -2.65 6.28
C ILE A 61 8.28 -2.52 7.05
N ASN A 62 9.33 -3.25 6.63
CA ASN A 62 10.62 -3.27 7.30
C ASN A 62 11.80 -3.54 6.34
N SER A 63 12.98 -3.79 6.90
CA SER A 63 14.24 -4.02 6.17
C SER A 63 14.33 -5.37 5.44
N THR A 64 13.28 -6.20 5.50
CA THR A 64 13.27 -7.51 4.85
C THR A 64 13.01 -7.45 3.34
N TYR A 65 12.32 -6.40 2.87
CA TYR A 65 11.96 -6.20 1.45
C TYR A 65 12.46 -4.84 0.99
N ASP A 66 12.85 -4.74 -0.28
CA ASP A 66 13.39 -3.50 -0.85
C ASP A 66 12.29 -2.50 -1.20
N ASP A 67 11.20 -3.02 -1.78
CA ASP A 67 10.05 -2.27 -2.25
C ASP A 67 8.75 -2.98 -1.82
N TYR A 68 7.64 -2.24 -1.85
CA TYR A 68 6.33 -2.76 -1.50
C TYR A 68 5.26 -2.35 -2.51
N PHE A 69 4.29 -3.21 -2.75
CA PHE A 69 3.07 -2.87 -3.50
C PHE A 69 1.87 -2.92 -2.58
N VAL A 70 1.00 -1.91 -2.70
CA VAL A 70 -0.19 -1.77 -1.88
C VAL A 70 -1.40 -1.58 -2.77
N THR A 71 -2.48 -2.30 -2.47
CA THR A 71 -3.81 -2.05 -3.03
C THR A 71 -4.77 -1.77 -1.89
N LEU A 72 -5.62 -0.75 -2.01
CA LEU A 72 -6.58 -0.41 -0.97
C LEU A 72 -7.89 0.16 -1.51
N ASN A 73 -8.95 0.01 -0.74
CA ASN A 73 -10.22 0.71 -0.92
C ASN A 73 -10.68 1.27 0.44
N ALA A 74 -11.00 2.56 0.49
CA ALA A 74 -11.39 3.25 1.71
C ALA A 74 -12.51 4.27 1.47
N SER A 75 -13.33 4.50 2.50
CA SER A 75 -14.46 5.44 2.47
C SER A 75 -14.39 6.41 3.66
N PRO A 76 -14.69 7.71 3.45
CA PRO A 76 -14.72 8.69 4.53
C PRO A 76 -16.05 8.65 5.29
N ALA A 77 -16.04 9.08 6.55
CA ALA A 77 -17.26 9.27 7.32
C ALA A 77 -18.03 10.55 6.93
N THR A 78 -17.35 11.55 6.36
CA THR A 78 -17.91 12.84 5.95
C THR A 78 -17.74 13.07 4.45
N ASP A 79 -18.60 13.90 3.86
CA ASP A 79 -18.57 14.22 2.42
C ASP A 79 -17.34 15.07 2.05
N THR A 80 -16.92 14.99 0.79
CA THR A 80 -15.88 15.80 0.15
C THR A 80 -14.55 15.72 0.90
N GLN A 81 -14.04 14.49 1.03
CA GLN A 81 -12.76 14.23 1.72
C GLN A 81 -11.70 13.65 0.80
N GLN A 82 -10.47 14.14 0.95
CA GLN A 82 -9.30 13.62 0.26
C GLN A 82 -8.58 12.59 1.14
N LEU A 83 -8.27 11.41 0.59
CA LEU A 83 -7.46 10.42 1.28
C LEU A 83 -5.98 10.87 1.30
N ARG A 84 -5.36 10.81 2.47
CA ARG A 84 -3.97 11.21 2.71
C ARG A 84 -3.17 10.07 3.34
N LEU A 85 -1.87 10.13 3.08
CA LEU A 85 -0.89 9.19 3.59
C LEU A 85 0.26 9.94 4.26
N ASN A 86 0.69 9.42 5.41
CA ASN A 86 1.99 9.71 6.01
C ASN A 86 2.83 8.46 6.03
N PHE A 87 4.13 8.59 5.80
CA PHE A 87 5.07 7.53 6.15
C PHE A 87 5.26 7.47 7.66
N ASN A 88 5.48 6.27 8.18
CA ASN A 88 5.90 6.08 9.56
C ASN A 88 7.43 5.95 9.58
N THR A 89 8.07 6.65 10.52
CA THR A 89 9.52 6.65 10.71
C THR A 89 9.81 6.49 12.19
N GLY A 90 10.66 5.53 12.56
CA GLY A 90 10.90 5.23 13.98
C GLY A 90 9.66 4.65 14.69
N GLY A 91 8.73 4.06 13.93
CA GLY A 91 7.55 3.37 14.47
C GLY A 91 6.36 4.29 14.74
N SER A 92 6.36 5.51 14.19
CA SER A 92 5.27 6.46 14.38
C SER A 92 5.03 7.31 13.13
N GLN A 93 3.80 7.78 12.97
CA GLN A 93 3.39 8.69 11.89
C GLN A 93 4.30 9.93 11.85
N ASN A 94 4.91 10.19 10.70
CA ASN A 94 5.71 11.40 10.50
C ASN A 94 4.82 12.52 9.95
N THR A 95 4.45 13.47 10.81
CA THR A 95 3.59 14.61 10.45
C THR A 95 4.38 15.87 10.09
N ASN A 96 5.71 15.77 9.94
CA ASN A 96 6.54 16.91 9.56
C ASN A 96 6.36 17.28 8.09
N SER A 97 6.73 18.51 7.75
CA SER A 97 6.78 19.07 6.40
C SER A 97 7.91 18.48 5.54
N TYR A 98 7.92 17.15 5.37
CA TYR A 98 8.99 16.39 4.70
C TYR A 98 8.59 15.82 3.35
N TYR A 99 7.34 16.01 2.93
CA TYR A 99 6.82 15.38 1.74
C TYR A 99 6.86 16.31 0.53
N ALA A 100 7.07 15.70 -0.63
CA ALA A 100 6.73 16.27 -1.91
C ALA A 100 5.77 15.35 -2.65
N TYR A 101 4.91 15.92 -3.48
CA TYR A 101 3.97 15.14 -4.28
C TYR A 101 3.58 15.85 -5.58
N GLU A 102 3.06 15.05 -6.50
CA GLU A 102 2.37 15.46 -7.71
C GLU A 102 1.17 14.54 -7.93
N THR A 103 0.01 15.12 -8.20
CA THR A 103 -1.21 14.35 -8.51
C THR A 103 -1.89 14.90 -9.75
N SER A 104 -2.63 14.06 -10.46
CA SER A 104 -3.37 14.48 -11.64
C SER A 104 -4.72 13.79 -11.75
N VAL A 105 -5.62 14.39 -12.52
CA VAL A 105 -6.90 13.78 -12.90
C VAL A 105 -6.83 13.41 -14.37
N GLY A 106 -7.06 12.15 -14.71
CA GLY A 106 -6.97 11.65 -16.08
C GLY A 106 -8.05 12.20 -17.03
N SER A 107 -9.10 12.81 -16.50
CA SER A 107 -10.22 13.38 -17.27
C SER A 107 -10.13 14.89 -17.50
N SER A 108 -9.08 15.57 -17.00
CA SER A 108 -8.99 17.04 -17.00
C SER A 108 -7.55 17.53 -17.21
N SER A 109 -7.39 18.83 -17.48
CA SER A 109 -6.11 19.55 -17.37
C SER A 109 -5.81 19.98 -15.92
N THR A 110 -6.41 19.30 -14.94
CA THR A 110 -6.29 19.65 -13.52
C THR A 110 -5.20 18.81 -12.85
N TYR A 111 -4.28 19.49 -12.17
CA TYR A 111 -3.11 18.90 -11.53
C TYR A 111 -2.89 19.47 -10.14
N GLY A 112 -2.45 18.62 -9.21
CA GLY A 112 -1.77 19.04 -8.00
C GLY A 112 -0.31 19.23 -8.36
N TYR A 113 0.06 20.47 -8.68
CA TYR A 113 1.41 20.88 -9.10
C TYR A 113 2.47 20.48 -8.07
N HIS A 114 3.75 20.68 -8.41
CA HIS A 114 4.86 20.34 -7.50
C HIS A 114 4.63 20.97 -6.11
N HIS A 115 4.37 20.14 -5.11
CA HIS A 115 4.32 20.62 -3.74
C HIS A 115 5.53 20.05 -3.03
N THR A 116 6.27 20.90 -2.32
CA THR A 116 7.38 20.49 -1.47
C THR A 116 7.15 21.01 -0.05
N GLY A 117 7.70 20.32 0.95
CA GLY A 117 7.53 20.73 2.35
C GLY A 117 6.13 20.50 2.89
N GLN A 118 5.38 19.52 2.36
CA GLN A 118 4.04 19.17 2.82
C GLN A 118 4.11 18.19 3.99
N ALA A 119 3.06 18.19 4.80
CA ALA A 119 2.94 17.31 5.97
C ALA A 119 2.26 15.96 5.64
N TYR A 120 1.95 15.70 4.38
CA TYR A 120 1.28 14.47 3.92
C TYR A 120 1.46 14.29 2.40
N ILE A 121 1.12 13.09 1.91
CA ILE A 121 0.96 12.77 0.48
C ILE A 121 -0.52 12.50 0.21
N PRO A 122 -1.19 13.27 -0.66
CA PRO A 122 -2.55 12.95 -1.07
C PRO A 122 -2.55 11.74 -2.01
N LEU A 123 -3.44 10.78 -1.75
CA LEU A 123 -3.65 9.62 -2.61
C LEU A 123 -4.72 9.87 -3.68
N ALA A 124 -5.09 11.12 -3.93
CA ALA A 124 -5.95 11.55 -5.02
C ALA A 124 -5.88 13.06 -5.17
N TYR A 125 -6.06 13.58 -6.38
CA TYR A 125 -6.29 15.03 -6.55
C TYR A 125 -7.67 15.44 -6.02
N GLN A 126 -8.69 14.65 -6.37
CA GLN A 126 -10.10 14.92 -6.05
C GLN A 126 -10.49 14.38 -4.68
N SER A 127 -11.64 14.83 -4.19
CA SER A 127 -12.25 14.35 -2.96
C SER A 127 -13.37 13.36 -3.27
N VAL A 128 -13.57 12.39 -2.38
CA VAL A 128 -14.67 11.41 -2.45
C VAL A 128 -15.78 11.81 -1.45
N GLY A 129 -17.02 11.50 -1.80
CA GLY A 129 -18.17 11.67 -0.91
C GLY A 129 -18.30 10.51 0.09
N ASN A 130 -19.39 10.51 0.85
CA ASN A 130 -19.70 9.50 1.87
C ASN A 130 -21.06 8.79 1.66
N ALA A 131 -21.67 8.92 0.48
CA ALA A 131 -22.88 8.19 0.16
C ALA A 131 -22.62 6.67 0.04
N THR A 132 -23.69 5.88 0.08
CA THR A 132 -23.57 4.42 -0.04
C THR A 132 -22.96 4.04 -1.39
N GLY A 133 -21.83 3.33 -1.36
CA GLY A 133 -21.09 2.91 -2.56
C GLY A 133 -19.94 3.85 -2.95
N GLU A 134 -19.81 5.02 -2.31
CA GLU A 134 -18.70 5.93 -2.55
C GLU A 134 -17.45 5.49 -1.79
N SER A 135 -16.34 5.36 -2.53
CA SER A 135 -15.05 4.99 -1.99
C SER A 135 -13.94 5.42 -2.93
N GLN A 136 -12.73 5.47 -2.40
CA GLN A 136 -11.52 5.65 -3.18
C GLN A 136 -10.72 4.36 -3.18
N THR A 137 -10.38 3.88 -4.38
CA THR A 137 -9.52 2.72 -4.61
C THR A 137 -8.16 3.19 -5.10
N ASN A 138 -7.07 2.70 -4.51
CA ASN A 138 -5.71 3.04 -4.90
C ASN A 138 -4.86 1.78 -5.09
N SER A 139 -3.88 1.90 -5.98
CA SER A 139 -2.76 0.96 -6.08
C SER A 139 -1.46 1.74 -6.21
N PHE A 140 -0.47 1.48 -5.36
CA PHE A 140 0.81 2.18 -5.41
C PHE A 140 2.00 1.29 -5.02
N HIS A 141 3.16 1.61 -5.58
CA HIS A 141 4.47 1.12 -5.17
C HIS A 141 5.12 2.08 -4.19
N LEU A 142 5.68 1.54 -3.10
CA LEU A 142 6.63 2.20 -2.24
C LEU A 142 8.03 1.71 -2.60
N LEU A 143 8.91 2.65 -2.93
CA LEU A 143 10.28 2.40 -3.38
C LEU A 143 11.28 2.99 -2.40
N ASN A 144 12.45 2.38 -2.30
CA ASN A 144 13.58 2.88 -1.49
C ASN A 144 13.25 3.05 0.00
N VAL A 145 12.33 2.24 0.53
CA VAL A 145 11.85 2.36 1.92
C VAL A 145 12.96 2.22 2.96
N ASN A 146 14.01 1.46 2.64
CA ASN A 146 15.16 1.18 3.51
C ASN A 146 16.44 1.92 3.08
N SER A 147 16.37 2.79 2.08
CA SER A 147 17.56 3.48 1.58
C SER A 147 17.94 4.65 2.49
N SER A 148 19.22 4.75 2.82
CA SER A 148 19.79 5.91 3.52
C SER A 148 20.37 6.97 2.56
N THR A 149 20.42 6.65 1.25
CA THR A 149 21.03 7.48 0.22
C THR A 149 20.03 8.02 -0.80
N HIS A 150 18.86 7.39 -0.92
CA HIS A 150 17.78 7.79 -1.81
C HIS A 150 16.48 7.94 -1.02
N ALA A 151 15.73 9.01 -1.30
CA ALA A 151 14.46 9.22 -0.63
C ALA A 151 13.43 8.14 -0.98
N CYS A 152 12.63 7.73 0.01
CA CYS A 152 11.48 6.88 -0.23
C CYS A 152 10.53 7.60 -1.20
N GLN A 153 10.08 6.89 -2.24
CA GLN A 153 9.14 7.39 -3.25
C GLN A 153 7.90 6.49 -3.30
N LEU A 154 6.78 7.09 -3.68
CA LEU A 154 5.48 6.47 -3.88
C LEU A 154 5.02 6.79 -5.30
N HIS A 155 4.64 5.76 -6.05
CA HIS A 155 4.06 5.90 -7.39
C HIS A 155 2.84 5.03 -7.54
N GLY A 156 1.76 5.57 -8.07
CA GLY A 156 0.55 4.79 -8.24
C GLY A 156 -0.57 5.52 -8.93
N HIS A 157 -1.76 4.95 -8.73
CA HIS A 157 -2.99 5.40 -9.34
C HIS A 157 -4.13 5.34 -8.34
N ALA A 158 -5.09 6.24 -8.55
CA ALA A 158 -6.32 6.34 -7.80
C ALA A 158 -7.52 6.21 -8.74
N SER A 159 -8.58 5.58 -8.26
CA SER A 159 -9.90 5.62 -8.88
C SER A 159 -10.95 5.87 -7.81
N MET A 160 -11.97 6.64 -8.13
CA MET A 160 -13.03 6.96 -7.18
C MET A 160 -14.36 7.17 -7.90
N ASN A 161 -15.42 7.04 -7.13
CA ASN A 161 -16.74 7.53 -7.50
C ASN A 161 -16.91 8.90 -6.85
N THR A 162 -17.09 9.95 -7.65
CA THR A 162 -17.31 11.30 -7.14
C THR A 162 -18.71 11.41 -6.52
N ASN A 163 -18.93 12.48 -5.76
CA ASN A 163 -20.24 12.89 -5.25
C ASN A 163 -21.33 13.06 -6.34
N SER A 164 -20.95 13.20 -7.61
CA SER A 164 -21.86 13.24 -8.77
C SER A 164 -22.18 11.86 -9.36
N GLY A 165 -21.60 10.79 -8.83
CA GLY A 165 -21.71 9.43 -9.34
C GLY A 165 -20.76 9.10 -10.51
N ASP A 166 -19.90 10.03 -10.92
CA ASP A 166 -18.94 9.81 -12.00
C ASP A 166 -17.74 9.01 -11.52
N THR A 167 -17.23 8.12 -12.38
CA THR A 167 -15.95 7.46 -12.12
C THR A 167 -14.80 8.35 -12.56
N GLN A 168 -13.88 8.64 -11.65
CA GLN A 168 -12.67 9.41 -11.95
C GLN A 168 -11.42 8.59 -11.66
N PHE A 169 -10.37 8.84 -12.44
CA PHE A 169 -9.07 8.22 -12.32
C PHE A 169 -7.99 9.29 -12.23
N GLY A 170 -6.91 8.99 -11.53
CA GLY A 170 -5.78 9.90 -11.38
C GLY A 170 -4.46 9.17 -11.12
N PHE A 171 -3.37 9.88 -11.33
CA PHE A 171 -2.04 9.42 -10.95
C PHE A 171 -1.68 10.04 -9.60
N VAL A 172 -1.00 9.26 -8.77
CA VAL A 172 -0.54 9.69 -7.44
C VAL A 172 0.94 9.43 -7.32
N ASN A 173 1.70 10.48 -7.07
CA ASN A 173 3.13 10.40 -6.89
C ASN A 173 3.52 11.24 -5.68
N GLY A 174 4.47 10.76 -4.90
CA GLY A 174 5.04 11.55 -3.82
C GLY A 174 6.14 10.83 -3.09
N GLY A 175 6.63 11.40 -2.01
CA GLY A 175 7.70 10.81 -1.24
C GLY A 175 8.37 11.82 -0.33
N PHE A 176 9.48 11.41 0.28
CA PHE A 176 10.31 12.33 1.02
C PHE A 176 11.04 13.30 0.07
N ILE A 177 11.19 14.55 0.51
CA ILE A 177 12.09 15.51 -0.13
C ILE A 177 13.55 15.05 0.00
N LEU A 178 14.42 15.51 -0.91
CA LEU A 178 15.83 15.10 -0.96
C LEU A 178 16.60 15.32 0.36
N ALA A 179 16.25 16.37 1.12
CA ALA A 179 16.85 16.65 2.42
C ALA A 179 16.61 15.50 3.43
N GLN A 180 15.54 14.73 3.25
CA GLN A 180 15.11 13.65 4.13
C GLN A 180 15.40 12.25 3.55
N ARG A 181 16.29 12.16 2.56
CA ARG A 181 16.66 10.89 1.88
C ARG A 181 17.22 9.80 2.79
N ALA A 182 17.62 10.14 4.02
CA ALA A 182 18.19 9.19 4.97
C ALA A 182 17.12 8.57 5.90
N LEU A 183 15.85 9.03 5.83
CA LEU A 183 14.78 8.49 6.64
C LEU A 183 14.30 7.15 6.07
N VAL A 184 14.42 6.11 6.89
CA VAL A 184 13.86 4.78 6.62
C VAL A 184 12.38 4.77 6.99
N VAL A 185 11.57 4.22 6.10
CA VAL A 185 10.13 4.06 6.26
C VAL A 185 9.83 2.68 6.84
N ASN A 186 9.14 2.65 7.98
CA ASN A 186 8.76 1.42 8.67
C ASN A 186 7.25 1.28 8.83
N GLY A 187 6.49 1.88 7.92
CA GLY A 187 5.04 1.82 7.90
C GLY A 187 4.44 3.01 7.17
N PHE A 188 3.12 3.06 7.16
CA PHE A 188 2.38 4.24 6.73
C PHE A 188 1.04 4.34 7.45
N THR A 189 0.57 5.57 7.59
CA THR A 189 -0.71 5.91 8.21
C THR A 189 -1.63 6.55 7.18
N LEU A 190 -2.84 6.00 7.05
CA LEU A 190 -3.91 6.46 6.17
C LEU A 190 -4.97 7.21 6.97
N TYR A 191 -5.49 8.30 6.41
CA TYR A 191 -6.59 9.06 6.99
C TYR A 191 -7.23 9.95 5.92
N PHE A 192 -8.47 10.33 6.14
CA PHE A 192 -9.12 11.37 5.35
C PHE A 192 -8.82 12.76 5.92
N ALA A 193 -8.86 13.78 5.07
CA ALA A 193 -8.59 15.17 5.46
C ALA A 193 -9.39 15.66 6.69
N SER A 194 -10.59 15.10 6.88
CA SER A 194 -11.44 15.22 8.05
C SER A 194 -12.27 13.94 8.21
N GLY A 195 -12.83 13.75 9.40
CA GLY A 195 -13.67 12.60 9.73
C GLY A 195 -12.90 11.29 9.84
N ASN A 196 -13.62 10.23 10.18
CA ASN A 196 -13.04 8.90 10.29
C ASN A 196 -12.84 8.26 8.92
N ILE A 197 -11.82 7.42 8.82
CA ILE A 197 -11.58 6.48 7.72
C ILE A 197 -12.21 5.12 8.04
N THR A 198 -12.87 4.53 7.05
CA THR A 198 -13.17 3.09 7.02
C THR A 198 -12.35 2.47 5.89
N VAL A 199 -11.56 1.44 6.19
CA VAL A 199 -10.79 0.70 5.18
C VAL A 199 -11.57 -0.56 4.83
N ASN A 200 -12.18 -0.57 3.65
CA ASN A 200 -13.02 -1.68 3.21
C ASN A 200 -12.18 -2.90 2.87
N ASN A 201 -11.03 -2.69 2.21
CA ASN A 201 -10.00 -3.69 2.02
C ASN A 201 -8.64 -3.04 1.81
N ILE A 202 -7.59 -3.73 2.23
CA ILE A 202 -6.20 -3.41 1.91
C ILE A 202 -5.40 -4.69 1.76
N SER A 203 -4.41 -4.68 0.87
CA SER A 203 -3.41 -5.73 0.76
C SER A 203 -2.03 -5.11 0.59
N VAL A 204 -1.04 -5.66 1.30
CA VAL A 204 0.35 -5.23 1.25
C VAL A 204 1.21 -6.41 0.79
N TYR A 205 2.08 -6.15 -0.17
CA TYR A 205 3.00 -7.13 -0.75
C TYR A 205 4.42 -6.61 -0.63
N GLY A 206 5.35 -7.44 -0.16
CA GLY A 206 6.79 -7.17 -0.19
C GLY A 206 7.43 -7.72 -1.46
N ILE A 207 8.36 -6.97 -2.03
CA ILE A 207 9.09 -7.30 -3.26
C ILE A 207 10.58 -7.44 -2.93
N ILE A 208 11.19 -8.51 -3.45
CA ILE A 208 12.63 -8.76 -3.36
C ILE A 208 13.24 -8.52 -4.74
N LYS A 209 14.35 -7.79 -4.81
CA LYS A 209 15.10 -7.56 -6.05
C LYS A 209 16.18 -8.63 -6.28
#